data_AF-A0A1W0WFY2-F1
#
_entry.id   AF-A0A1W0WFY2-F1
#
_cell.length_a   1.000
_cell.length_b   1.000
_cell.length_c   1.000
_cell.angle_alpha   90.00
_cell.angle_beta   90.00
_cell.angle_gamma   90.00
#
_symmetry.space_group_name_H-M   'P 1'
#
loop_
_entity.id
_entity.type
_entity.pdbx_description
1 polymer ?
#
loop_
_entity_poly.entity_id
_entity_poly.type
_entity_poly.pdbx_seq_one_letter_code
_entity_poly.pdbx_strand_id
1 'polypeptide(L)'
;MLYHQRPWAVRSRRKLGGAFMEKPDTVKRIETGTGNQLRYVVGSMQGWRTEMEDTHVARIGLGTAEFAGWSFFAICDGHAGRQVADYTAQHLLSTILACSEFHEAAAGSRTATEKNDLMHLVFAKSFLTVR
;
A
#
# COMPACT_ATOMS: atom_id res chain seq x y z
N MET A 1 19.27 -12.88 54.76
CA MET A 1 20.27 -13.41 53.82
C MET A 1 20.45 -12.38 52.72
N LEU A 2 21.66 -11.85 52.60
CA LEU A 2 22.02 -10.60 51.92
C LEU A 2 21.88 -10.66 50.38
N TYR A 3 21.55 -9.50 49.82
CA TYR A 3 21.75 -9.11 48.43
C TYR A 3 23.10 -9.62 47.88
N HIS A 4 23.07 -10.32 46.74
CA HIS A 4 24.24 -10.49 45.89
C HIS A 4 24.04 -9.73 44.58
N GLN A 5 24.74 -8.61 44.50
CA GLN A 5 25.05 -7.90 43.27
C GLN A 5 25.80 -8.85 42.31
N ARG A 6 25.51 -8.78 41.00
CA ARG A 6 26.39 -9.35 39.98
C ARG A 6 26.98 -8.25 39.09
N PRO A 7 28.28 -8.32 38.79
CA PRO A 7 29.10 -7.17 38.44
C PRO A 7 29.15 -6.97 36.92
N TRP A 8 28.93 -5.73 36.49
CA TRP A 8 29.52 -5.00 35.35
C TRP A 8 30.07 -5.74 34.12
N ALA A 9 29.54 -6.89 33.68
CA ALA A 9 29.91 -7.43 32.37
C ALA A 9 29.54 -6.39 31.29
N VAL A 10 30.54 -5.62 30.86
CA VAL A 10 30.52 -4.78 29.67
C VAL A 10 30.32 -5.75 28.52
N ARG A 11 29.06 -6.09 28.28
CA ARG A 11 28.65 -6.66 27.01
C ARG A 11 28.98 -5.58 26.00
N SER A 12 30.06 -5.80 25.25
CA SER A 12 30.22 -5.23 23.92
C SER A 12 28.82 -5.17 23.32
N ARG A 13 28.38 -3.94 22.99
CA ARG A 13 27.12 -3.68 22.33
C ARG A 13 27.25 -4.36 20.97
N ARG A 14 26.96 -5.66 20.91
CA ARG A 14 26.73 -6.34 19.64
C ARG A 14 25.68 -5.49 18.97
N LYS A 15 26.00 -4.88 17.82
CA LYS A 15 24.96 -4.42 16.90
C LYS A 15 24.12 -5.66 16.62
N LEU A 16 23.01 -5.80 17.32
CA LEU A 16 21.93 -6.65 16.83
C LEU A 16 21.53 -5.96 15.53
N GLY A 17 21.96 -6.48 14.39
CA GLY A 17 21.28 -6.24 13.13
C GLY A 17 19.90 -6.88 13.26
N GLY A 18 18.98 -6.16 13.90
CA GLY A 18 17.59 -6.53 14.07
C GLY A 18 16.72 -5.76 13.09
N ALA A 19 15.46 -6.16 12.95
CA ALA A 19 14.48 -5.57 12.05
C ALA A 19 14.11 -4.09 12.33
N PHE A 20 14.80 -3.44 13.27
CA PHE A 20 14.50 -2.09 13.73
C PHE A 20 15.74 -1.19 13.79
N MET A 21 15.56 0.08 13.43
CA MET A 21 16.55 1.15 13.53
C MET A 21 16.67 1.68 14.97
N GLU A 22 17.76 2.38 15.29
CA GLU A 22 17.94 3.03 16.61
C GLU A 22 16.99 4.21 16.84
N LYS A 23 16.50 4.83 15.77
CA LYS A 23 15.52 5.92 15.76
C LYS A 23 14.59 5.75 14.55
N PRO A 24 13.34 6.22 14.59
CA PRO A 24 12.46 6.09 13.45
C PRO A 24 12.90 7.04 12.32
N ASP A 25 12.80 6.58 11.08
CA ASP A 25 12.75 7.47 9.93
C ASP A 25 11.36 8.12 9.88
N THR A 26 11.33 9.41 10.19
CA THR A 26 10.10 10.21 10.23
C THR A 26 9.83 10.97 8.95
N VAL A 27 10.68 10.83 7.92
CA VAL A 27 10.49 11.46 6.61
C VAL A 27 9.17 10.98 6.01
N LYS A 28 8.30 11.93 5.68
CA LYS A 28 7.02 11.67 4.99
C LYS A 28 7.23 11.81 3.50
N ARG A 29 6.79 10.81 2.75
CA ARG A 29 6.60 10.91 1.30
C ARG A 29 5.12 11.14 1.08
N ILE A 30 4.78 12.24 0.42
CA ILE A 30 3.39 12.64 0.20
C ILE A 30 3.21 12.82 -1.30
N GLU A 31 2.14 12.24 -1.83
CA GLU A 31 1.66 12.45 -3.19
C GLU A 31 0.22 12.93 -3.11
N THR A 32 -0.14 13.88 -3.97
CA THR A 32 -1.48 14.45 -4.04
C THR A 32 -1.90 14.55 -5.49
N GLY A 33 -3.20 14.43 -5.76
CA GLY A 33 -3.72 14.64 -7.11
C GLY A 33 -5.21 14.95 -7.13
N THR A 34 -5.68 15.41 -8.28
CA THR A 34 -7.08 15.81 -8.51
C THR A 34 -7.53 15.43 -9.91
N GLY A 35 -8.80 15.07 -10.08
CA GLY A 35 -9.41 14.74 -11.37
C GLY A 35 -10.52 13.70 -11.22
N ASN A 36 -11.34 13.49 -12.25
CA ASN A 36 -12.60 12.73 -12.16
C ASN A 36 -13.49 13.18 -10.98
N GLN A 37 -13.50 14.49 -10.68
CA GLN A 37 -14.19 15.08 -9.51
C GLN A 37 -13.68 14.60 -8.14
N LEU A 38 -12.56 13.87 -8.12
CA LEU A 38 -11.89 13.40 -6.91
C LEU A 38 -10.69 14.30 -6.58
N ARG A 39 -10.35 14.33 -5.29
CA ARG A 39 -9.06 14.81 -4.78
C ARG A 39 -8.51 13.75 -3.84
N TYR A 40 -7.23 13.40 -3.99
CA TYR A 40 -6.57 12.44 -3.11
C TYR A 40 -5.27 12.99 -2.55
N VAL A 41 -4.91 12.41 -1.41
CA VAL A 41 -3.60 12.54 -0.77
C VAL A 41 -3.22 11.15 -0.29
N VAL A 42 -2.01 10.71 -0.60
CA VAL A 42 -1.40 9.49 -0.06
C VAL A 42 -0.09 9.86 0.59
N GLY A 43 0.14 9.30 1.78
CA GLY A 43 1.33 9.57 2.58
C GLY A 43 1.93 8.27 3.08
N SER A 44 3.26 8.16 3.02
CA SER A 44 3.99 7.01 3.54
C SER A 44 5.18 7.43 4.41
N MET A 45 5.54 6.55 5.35
CA MET A 45 6.63 6.74 6.30
C MET A 45 7.20 5.38 6.71
N GLN A 46 8.51 5.23 6.69
CA GLN A 46 9.18 3.98 7.06
C GLN A 46 9.10 3.68 8.57
N GLY A 47 9.19 4.72 9.41
CA GLY A 47 9.14 4.55 10.86
C GLY A 47 10.35 3.78 11.38
N TRP A 48 10.12 2.78 12.22
CA TRP A 48 11.20 2.07 12.92
C TRP A 48 11.84 0.94 12.13
N ARG A 49 11.26 0.53 10.99
CA ARG A 49 11.79 -0.58 10.19
C ARG A 49 13.09 -0.19 9.51
N THR A 50 13.98 -1.15 9.29
CA THR A 50 15.22 -0.95 8.54
C THR A 50 14.96 -0.66 7.07
N GLU A 51 13.91 -1.26 6.51
CA GLU A 51 13.50 -1.12 5.10
C GLU A 51 12.05 -0.68 5.02
N MET A 52 11.72 0.06 3.95
CA MET A 52 10.35 0.42 3.58
C MET A 52 9.86 -0.55 2.51
N GLU A 53 8.99 -1.48 2.90
CA GLU A 53 8.46 -2.51 2.00
C GLU A 53 7.10 -2.14 1.40
N ASP A 54 6.42 -1.13 1.97
CA ASP A 54 5.15 -0.65 1.43
C ASP A 54 5.34 0.14 0.13
N THR A 55 4.36 0.05 -0.74
CA THR A 55 4.21 0.89 -1.94
C THR A 55 2.73 1.21 -2.17
N HIS A 56 2.44 2.14 -3.07
CA HIS A 56 1.07 2.55 -3.36
C HIS A 56 0.86 2.82 -4.86
N VAL A 57 -0.41 2.80 -5.27
CA VAL A 57 -0.86 3.23 -6.59
C VAL A 57 -1.93 4.28 -6.40
N ALA A 58 -1.82 5.41 -7.09
CA ALA A 58 -2.87 6.41 -7.16
C ALA A 58 -3.04 6.85 -8.61
N ARG A 59 -4.09 6.35 -9.26
CA ARG A 59 -4.37 6.61 -10.67
C ARG A 59 -5.77 7.18 -10.84
N ILE A 60 -5.81 8.46 -11.18
CA ILE A 60 -7.04 9.13 -11.60
C ILE A 60 -7.25 8.86 -13.08
N GLY A 61 -8.40 8.30 -13.43
CA GLY A 61 -8.70 7.91 -14.81
C GLY A 61 -7.98 6.61 -15.21
N LEU A 62 -8.75 5.58 -15.57
CA LEU A 62 -8.16 4.30 -15.98
C LEU A 62 -7.57 4.35 -17.41
N GLY A 63 -7.89 5.38 -18.19
CA GLY A 63 -7.36 5.57 -19.54
C GLY A 63 -8.06 4.73 -20.61
N THR A 64 -9.20 4.12 -20.28
CA THR A 64 -10.07 3.43 -21.24
C THR A 64 -11.38 4.20 -21.41
N ALA A 65 -11.95 4.18 -22.61
CA ALA A 65 -13.24 4.81 -22.88
C ALA A 65 -14.38 4.16 -22.06
N GLU A 66 -14.29 2.84 -21.87
CA GLU A 66 -15.24 2.05 -21.08
C GLU A 66 -15.30 2.47 -19.61
N PHE A 67 -14.16 2.88 -19.03
CA PHE A 67 -14.05 3.26 -17.62
C PHE A 67 -13.60 4.72 -17.43
N ALA A 68 -14.04 5.63 -18.31
CA ALA A 68 -13.59 7.02 -18.34
C ALA A 68 -13.80 7.75 -16.99
N GLY A 69 -14.86 7.42 -16.25
CA GLY A 69 -15.17 8.00 -14.94
C GLY A 69 -14.48 7.31 -13.74
N TRP A 70 -13.74 6.22 -13.97
CA TRP A 70 -13.20 5.39 -12.90
C TRP A 70 -11.78 5.83 -12.51
N SER A 71 -11.41 5.55 -11.27
CA SER A 71 -10.07 5.78 -10.73
C SER A 71 -9.66 4.57 -9.90
N PHE A 72 -8.36 4.34 -9.76
CA PHE A 72 -7.80 3.18 -9.05
C PHE A 72 -6.80 3.62 -8.00
N PHE A 73 -6.95 3.11 -6.78
CA PHE A 73 -6.06 3.41 -5.66
C PHE A 73 -5.73 2.11 -4.91
N ALA A 74 -4.46 1.87 -4.60
CA ALA A 74 -4.02 0.67 -3.92
C ALA A 74 -2.91 0.99 -2.92
N ILE A 75 -2.89 0.26 -1.82
CA ILE A 75 -1.76 0.25 -0.88
C ILE A 75 -1.28 -1.19 -0.78
N CYS A 76 0.02 -1.38 -1.03
CA CYS A 76 0.65 -2.67 -0.96
C CYS A 76 1.61 -2.74 0.22
N ASP A 77 1.25 -3.52 1.24
CA ASP A 77 2.07 -3.82 2.42
C ASP A 77 3.01 -4.99 2.06
N GLY A 78 4.29 -4.66 1.88
CA GLY A 78 5.31 -5.65 1.53
C GLY A 78 5.79 -6.44 2.76
N HIS A 79 6.09 -7.71 2.56
CA HIS A 79 6.68 -8.55 3.60
C HIS A 79 7.80 -9.42 3.06
N ALA A 80 8.91 -9.49 3.80
CA ALA A 80 10.10 -10.25 3.43
C ALA A 80 10.72 -9.79 2.09
N GLY A 81 10.67 -8.48 1.85
CA GLY A 81 11.14 -7.80 0.65
C GLY A 81 10.04 -7.02 -0.06
N ARG A 82 10.41 -5.88 -0.65
CA ARG A 82 9.48 -5.00 -1.39
C ARG A 82 9.07 -5.48 -2.79
N GLN A 83 9.70 -6.54 -3.29
CA GLN A 83 9.61 -6.97 -4.70
C GLN A 83 8.16 -7.31 -5.12
N VAL A 84 7.43 -8.06 -4.29
CA VAL A 84 6.05 -8.43 -4.59
C VAL A 84 5.13 -7.21 -4.53
N ALA A 85 5.29 -6.37 -3.51
CA ALA A 85 4.51 -5.15 -3.36
C ALA A 85 4.70 -4.22 -4.58
N ASP A 86 5.95 -4.01 -5.01
CA ASP A 86 6.29 -3.24 -6.21
C ASP A 86 5.68 -3.84 -7.48
N TYR A 87 5.79 -5.16 -7.66
CA TYR A 87 5.21 -5.86 -8.81
C TYR A 87 3.68 -5.72 -8.82
N THR A 88 3.03 -5.90 -7.67
CA THR A 88 1.58 -5.71 -7.53
C THR A 88 1.17 -4.28 -7.88
N ALA A 89 1.87 -3.27 -7.38
CA ALA A 89 1.57 -1.87 -7.70
C ALA A 89 1.68 -1.57 -9.21
N GLN A 90 2.64 -2.19 -9.90
CA GLN A 90 2.84 -1.98 -11.34
C GLN A 90 1.82 -2.72 -12.20
N HIS A 91 1.41 -3.93 -11.80
CA HIS A 91 0.68 -4.84 -12.70
C HIS A 91 -0.78 -5.12 -12.30
N LEU A 92 -1.16 -4.91 -11.04
CA LEU A 92 -2.49 -5.30 -10.55
C LEU A 92 -3.63 -4.67 -11.39
N LEU A 93 -3.54 -3.37 -11.65
CA LEU A 93 -4.56 -2.68 -12.44
C LEU A 93 -4.66 -3.24 -13.87
N SER A 94 -3.54 -3.44 -14.56
CA SER A 94 -3.56 -4.00 -15.92
C SER A 94 -4.11 -5.42 -15.93
N THR A 95 -3.82 -6.22 -14.91
CA THR A 95 -4.36 -7.58 -14.80
C THR A 95 -5.87 -7.58 -14.59
N ILE A 96 -6.38 -6.68 -13.74
CA ILE A 96 -7.83 -6.51 -13.53
C ILE A 96 -8.52 -6.08 -14.83
N LEU A 97 -7.96 -5.09 -15.53
CA LEU A 97 -8.50 -4.58 -16.80
C LEU A 97 -8.34 -5.54 -17.98
N ALA A 98 -7.59 -6.63 -17.83
CA ALA A 98 -7.47 -7.67 -18.86
C ALA A 98 -8.44 -8.85 -18.62
N CYS A 99 -9.12 -8.89 -17.47
CA CYS A 99 -9.97 -10.00 -17.07
C CYS A 99 -11.40 -9.81 -17.64
N SER A 100 -11.85 -10.73 -18.49
CA SER A 100 -13.19 -10.71 -19.09
C SER A 100 -14.31 -10.62 -18.05
N GLU A 101 -14.16 -11.35 -16.94
CA GLU A 101 -15.11 -11.42 -15.84
C GLU A 101 -15.27 -10.06 -15.16
N PHE A 102 -14.20 -9.26 -15.10
CA PHE A 102 -14.28 -7.89 -14.60
C PHE A 102 -15.12 -7.00 -15.53
N HIS A 103 -14.95 -7.13 -16.85
CA HIS A 103 -15.75 -6.40 -17.83
C HIS A 103 -17.23 -6.81 -17.78
N GLU A 104 -17.52 -8.11 -17.69
CA GLU A 104 -18.89 -8.62 -17.57
C GLU A 104 -19.58 -8.11 -16.29
N ALA A 105 -18.88 -8.18 -15.14
CA ALA A 105 -19.39 -7.66 -13.88
C ALA A 105 -19.63 -6.14 -13.94
N ALA A 106 -18.72 -5.37 -14.55
CA ALA A 106 -18.86 -3.93 -14.71
C ALA A 106 -20.00 -3.55 -15.68
N ALA A 107 -20.26 -4.35 -16.70
CA ALA A 107 -21.38 -4.15 -17.64
C ALA A 107 -22.73 -4.51 -17.02
N GLY A 108 -22.79 -5.54 -16.18
CA GLY A 108 -24.02 -6.00 -15.49
C GLY A 108 -24.57 -5.04 -14.43
N SER A 109 -23.76 -4.10 -13.93
CA SER A 109 -24.17 -3.11 -12.91
C SER A 109 -25.09 -1.99 -13.44
N ARG A 110 -25.45 -1.98 -14.72
CA ARG A 110 -26.17 -0.87 -15.38
C ARG A 110 -27.69 -0.79 -15.12
N THR A 111 -28.24 -1.61 -14.21
CA THR A 111 -29.65 -1.52 -13.82
C THR A 111 -29.83 -1.05 -12.38
N ALA A 112 -29.42 0.18 -12.08
CA ALA A 112 -29.99 0.91 -10.95
C ALA A 112 -29.85 2.42 -11.20
N THR A 113 -31.01 3.03 -11.40
CA THR A 113 -31.28 4.45 -11.31
C THR A 113 -30.71 5.02 -10.02
N GLU A 114 -29.56 5.70 -10.05
CA GLU A 114 -29.23 6.79 -9.11
C GLU A 114 -28.00 7.56 -9.61
N LYS A 115 -28.21 8.84 -9.95
CA LYS A 115 -27.22 9.78 -10.48
C LYS A 115 -26.15 10.23 -9.45
N ASN A 116 -25.84 9.42 -8.44
CA ASN A 116 -24.93 9.79 -7.34
C ASN A 116 -23.82 8.79 -7.02
N ASP A 117 -23.65 7.69 -7.76
CA ASP A 117 -22.55 6.74 -7.51
C ASP A 117 -21.24 7.14 -8.22
N LEU A 118 -20.87 8.41 -8.11
CA LEU A 118 -19.46 8.78 -8.21
C LEU A 118 -18.82 8.28 -6.92
N MET A 119 -18.31 7.04 -6.88
CA MET A 119 -17.13 6.58 -6.14
C MET A 119 -17.02 5.04 -6.21
N HIS A 120 -16.66 4.50 -7.37
CA HIS A 120 -16.09 3.14 -7.42
C HIS A 120 -14.62 3.21 -6.98
N LEU A 121 -14.41 3.45 -5.68
CA LEU A 121 -13.10 3.45 -5.05
C LEU A 121 -12.74 1.98 -4.75
N VAL A 122 -12.01 1.34 -5.66
CA VAL A 122 -11.45 0.01 -5.40
C VAL A 122 -10.33 0.17 -4.38
N PHE A 123 -10.59 -0.09 -3.10
CA PHE A 123 -9.54 -0.23 -2.10
C PHE A 123 -8.88 -1.59 -2.25
N ALA A 124 -7.74 -1.65 -2.94
CA ALA A 124 -6.86 -2.81 -2.84
C ALA A 124 -6.00 -2.66 -1.58
N LYS A 125 -6.37 -3.37 -0.51
CA LYS A 125 -5.51 -3.64 0.64
C LYS A 125 -4.81 -4.95 0.37
N SER A 126 -3.57 -4.94 -0.12
CA SER A 126 -2.86 -6.21 -0.33
C SER A 126 -2.28 -6.69 1.01
N PHE A 127 -2.93 -7.68 1.61
CA PHE A 127 -2.26 -8.60 2.53
C PHE A 127 -1.66 -9.71 1.68
N LEU A 128 -0.34 -9.73 1.49
CA LEU A 128 0.34 -10.97 1.11
C LEU A 128 1.27 -11.39 2.26
N THR A 129 0.66 -11.87 3.34
CA THR A 129 1.40 -12.68 4.31
C THR A 129 1.46 -14.10 3.77
N VAL A 130 2.51 -14.43 3.02
CA VAL A 130 2.87 -15.85 2.84
C VAL A 130 3.55 -16.28 4.14
N ARG A 131 2.84 -17.05 4.96
CA ARG A 131 3.39 -17.88 6.03
C ARG A 131 3.02 -19.33 5.77
#